data_AF-T0TTB5-F1
#
_entry.id   AF-T0TTB5-F1
#
_cell.length_a   1.000
_cell.length_b   1.000
_cell.length_c   1.000
_cell.angle_alpha   90.00
_cell.angle_beta   90.00
_cell.angle_gamma   90.00
#
_symmetry.space_group_name_H-M   'P 1'
#
loop_
_entity.id
_entity.type
_entity.pdbx_description
1 polymer ?
#
loop_
_entity_poly.entity_id
_entity_poly.type
_entity_poly.pdbx_seq_one_letter_code
_entity_poly.pdbx_strand_id
1 'polypeptide(L)' 'MESLENADNLLTFYQFPYQIWHSIYSTNLIESLNKEIKRQTKKKGEFLTRMLWNFT' A
#
# COMPACT_ATOMS: atom_id res chain seq x y z
N MET A 1 -15.82 9.54 18.28
CA MET A 1 -14.73 8.59 18.56
C MET A 1 -15.00 7.39 17.66
N GLU A 2 -14.36 7.34 16.50
CA GLU A 2 -14.46 6.18 15.61
C GLU A 2 -13.87 5.00 16.36
N SER A 3 -14.72 4.03 16.68
CA SER A 3 -14.44 3.04 17.71
C SER A 3 -13.38 2.06 17.24
N LEU A 4 -12.51 1.67 18.19
CA LEU A 4 -11.52 0.60 18.06
C LEU A 4 -12.14 -0.77 17.75
N GLU A 5 -13.46 -0.85 17.54
CA GLU A 5 -14.26 -2.05 17.34
C GLU A 5 -14.01 -2.69 15.96
N ASN A 6 -13.51 -1.94 14.97
CA ASN A 6 -13.11 -2.52 13.68
C ASN A 6 -11.66 -3.06 13.67
N ALA A 7 -10.98 -3.05 14.82
CA ALA A 7 -9.56 -3.39 14.94
C ALA A 7 -9.29 -4.88 15.23
N ASP A 8 -10.22 -5.79 14.90
CA ASP A 8 -10.05 -7.24 15.10
C ASP A 8 -8.73 -7.78 14.50
N ASN A 9 -8.27 -7.15 13.41
CA ASN A 9 -7.05 -7.56 12.70
C ASN A 9 -5.79 -6.80 13.12
N LEU A 10 -5.89 -5.86 14.08
CA LEU A 10 -4.77 -4.99 14.45
C LEU A 10 -3.62 -5.74 15.14
N LEU A 11 -3.94 -6.86 15.80
CA LEU A 11 -2.97 -7.66 16.54
C LEU A 11 -2.57 -8.96 15.81
N THR A 12 -3.14 -9.24 14.64
CA THR A 12 -2.82 -10.44 13.84
C THR A 12 -1.33 -10.49 13.45
N PHE A 13 -0.65 -9.33 13.39
CA PHE A 13 0.76 -9.30 13.04
C PHE A 13 1.67 -10.04 14.03
N TYR A 14 1.26 -10.17 15.30
CA TYR A 14 2.00 -10.92 16.33
C TYR A 14 2.09 -12.42 16.03
N GLN A 15 1.26 -12.94 15.11
CA GLN A 15 1.31 -14.33 14.67
C GLN A 15 2.47 -14.60 13.70
N PHE A 16 3.08 -13.56 13.13
CA PHE A 16 4.22 -13.68 12.22
C PHE A 16 5.55 -13.50 12.96
N PRO A 17 6.66 -14.05 12.43
CA PRO A 17 8.00 -13.81 12.97
C PRO A 17 8.39 -12.32 13.02
N TYR A 18 9.17 -11.94 14.03
CA TYR A 18 9.62 -10.56 14.28
C TYR A 18 10.23 -9.88 13.04
N GLN A 19 10.94 -10.65 12.22
CA GLN A 19 11.59 -10.18 11.00
C GLN A 19 10.61 -9.58 9.97
N ILE A 20 9.34 -10.00 10.00
CA ILE A 20 8.31 -9.55 9.06
C ILE A 20 7.56 -8.31 9.58
N TRP A 21 7.62 -8.03 10.88
CA TRP A 21 6.89 -6.91 11.50
C TRP A 21 7.28 -5.58 10.90
N HIS A 22 8.59 -5.36 10.69
CA HIS A 22 9.09 -4.13 10.09
C HIS A 22 8.53 -3.94 8.67
N SER A 23 8.34 -5.02 7.91
CA SER A 23 7.74 -4.98 6.57
C SER A 23 6.23 -4.74 6.61
N ILE A 24 5.50 -5.28 7.60
CA ILE A 24 4.06 -5.08 7.78
C ILE A 24 3.74 -3.64 8.17
N TYR A 25 4.56 -3.04 9.05
CA TYR A 25 4.39 -1.64 9.47
C TYR A 25 4.91 -0.64 8.44
N SER A 26 5.89 -1.01 7.60
CA SER A 26 6.42 -0.09 6.60
C SER A 26 5.51 0.00 5.37
N THR A 27 5.01 1.19 5.08
CA THR A 27 4.36 1.51 3.80
C THR A 27 5.35 1.54 2.63
N ASN A 28 6.66 1.48 2.91
CA ASN A 28 7.77 1.54 1.95
C ASN A 28 7.62 0.60 0.76
N LEU A 29 7.10 -0.62 0.96
CA LEU A 29 6.88 -1.56 -0.13
C LEU A 29 5.80 -1.05 -1.10
N ILE A 30 4.65 -0.63 -0.57
CA ILE A 30 3.53 -0.08 -1.35
C ILE A 30 3.96 1.21 -2.05
N GLU A 31 4.74 2.06 -1.38
CA GLU A 31 5.28 3.29 -1.98
C GLU A 31 6.27 3.01 -3.10
N SER A 32 7.19 2.06 -2.92
CA SER A 32 8.15 1.67 -3.96
C SER A 32 7.45 1.08 -5.19
N LEU A 33 6.40 0.27 -4.97
CA LEU A 33 5.55 -0.27 -6.03
C LEU A 33 4.79 0.85 -6.75
N ASN A 34 4.20 1.80 -6.02
CA ASN A 34 3.53 2.96 -6.61
C ASN A 34 4.49 3.82 -7.43
N LYS A 35 5.74 4.01 -6.98
CA LYS A 35 6.77 4.72 -7.74
C LYS A 35 7.13 3.99 -9.04
N GLU A 36 7.27 2.66 -8.99
CA GLU A 36 7.58 1.84 -10.15
C GLU A 36 6.44 1.87 -11.18
N ILE A 37 5.21 1.68 -10.73
CA ILE A 37 4.00 1.75 -11.58
C ILE A 37 3.94 3.13 -12.25
N LYS A 38 4.11 4.22 -11.51
CA LYS A 38 4.16 5.58 -12.07
C LYS A 38 5.27 5.76 -13.11
N ARG A 39 6.46 5.19 -12.86
CA ARG A 39 7.61 5.25 -13.79
C ARG A 39 7.33 4.51 -15.10
N GLN A 40 6.80 3.29 -15.01
CA GLN A 40 6.46 2.47 -16.19
C GLN A 40 5.30 3.09 -16.98
N THR A 41 4.33 3.66 -16.26
CA THR A 41 3.17 4.36 -16.80
C THR A 41 3.56 5.60 -17.58
N LYS A 42 4.47 6.42 -17.04
CA LYS A 42 4.98 7.65 -17.68
C LYS A 42 5.64 7.37 -19.04
N LYS A 43 6.22 6.18 -19.22
CA LYS A 43 6.80 5.74 -20.50
C LYS A 43 5.75 5.34 -21.55
N LYS A 44 4.51 5.01 -21.14
CA LYS A 44 3.40 4.62 -22.03
C LYS A 44 2.36 5.73 -22.30
N GLY A 45 2.57 6.92 -21.74
CA GLY A 45 2.04 8.22 -22.21
C GLY A 45 0.54 8.46 -22.03
N GLU A 46 -0.32 7.62 -22.59
CA GLU A 46 -1.69 8.06 -22.92
C GLU A 46 -2.79 7.16 -22.35
N PHE A 47 -2.54 5.86 -22.11
CA PHE A 47 -3.61 4.94 -21.69
C PHE A 47 -3.89 4.92 -20.17
N LEU A 48 -2.93 5.34 -19.33
CA LEU A 48 -2.97 5.12 -17.88
C LEU A 48 -3.29 6.38 -17.06
N THR A 49 -3.11 7.57 -17.63
CA THR A 49 -3.39 8.86 -16.98
C THR A 49 -4.87 9.00 -16.62
N ARG A 50 -5.76 8.39 -17.42
CA ARG A 50 -7.21 8.40 -17.17
C ARG A 50 -7.65 7.38 -16.10
N MET A 51 -6.89 6.32 -15.83
CA MET A 51 -7.28 5.29 -14.86
C MET A 51 -6.90 5.67 -13.42
N LEU A 52 -5.76 6.35 -13.25
CA LEU A 52 -5.23 6.75 -11.94
C LEU A 52 -6.00 7.89 -11.27
N TRP A 53 -6.64 8.78 -12.03
CA TRP A 53 -7.45 9.87 -11.49
C TRP A 53 -8.83 9.43 -10.96
N ASN A 54 -9.29 8.22 -11.28
CA ASN A 54 -10.57 7.70 -10.75
C ASN A 54 -10.42 7.07 -9.35
N PHE A 55 -9.20 7.02 -8.81
CA PHE A 55 -8.88 6.45 -7.51
C PHE A 55 -8.50 7.50 -6.45
N THR A 56 -8.55 8.79 -6.78
CA THR A 56 -8.39 9.93 -5.86
C THR A 56 -9.68 10.70 -5.78
#